data_AF-A0A2E7N9Q3-F1
#
_entry.id   AF-A0A2E7N9Q3-F1
#
_cell.length_a   1.000
_cell.length_b   1.000
_cell.length_c   1.000
_cell.angle_alpha   90.00
_cell.angle_beta   90.00
_cell.angle_gamma   90.00
#
_symmetry.space_group_name_H-M   'P 1'
#
loop_
_entity.id
_entity.type
_entity.pdbx_description
1 polymer ?
#
loop_
_entity_poly.entity_id
_entity_poly.type
_entity_poly.pdbx_seq_one_letter_code
_entity_poly.pdbx_strand_id
1 'polypeptide(L)'
;MNKRNLFIIFGIVFFSVNLMNGQTVDTLKNKSPAEAAKYALIFPGGGQFYNERYLKGGILIGLEIYSLLKFNEYRIDVKYQNVTSAISKRNKCIWWAFFIYFYGFMDAIVEAHLIPHESVMDTPVEENILQK
;
A
#
# COMPACT_ATOMS: atom_id res chain seq x y z
N MET A 1 9.90 -19.23 16.33
CA MET A 1 10.57 -18.17 15.55
C MET A 1 11.84 -17.76 16.30
N ASN A 2 13.03 -17.95 15.72
CA ASN A 2 14.29 -17.71 16.43
C ASN A 2 14.56 -16.21 16.64
N LYS A 3 15.19 -15.82 17.75
CA LYS A 3 15.55 -14.42 18.07
C LYS A 3 16.33 -13.73 16.93
N ARG A 4 17.14 -14.49 16.19
CA ARG A 4 17.86 -14.02 14.99
C ARG A 4 16.93 -13.61 13.84
N ASN A 5 15.86 -14.36 13.62
CA ASN A 5 14.88 -14.04 12.56
C ASN A 5 14.08 -12.78 12.94
N LEU A 6 13.80 -12.58 14.23
CA LEU A 6 13.14 -11.37 14.72
C LEU A 6 13.98 -10.11 14.47
N PHE A 7 15.30 -10.18 14.69
CA PHE A 7 16.20 -9.04 14.48
C PHE A 7 16.34 -8.66 12.99
N ILE A 8 16.39 -9.66 12.10
CA ILE A 8 16.42 -9.44 10.65
C ILE A 8 15.13 -8.76 10.17
N ILE A 9 13.97 -9.21 10.67
CA ILE A 9 12.68 -8.57 10.35
C ILE A 9 12.67 -7.12 10.83
N PHE A 10 13.16 -6.85 12.04
CA PHE A 10 13.23 -5.49 12.58
C PHE A 10 14.15 -4.58 11.76
N GLY A 11 15.28 -5.10 11.29
CA GLY A 11 16.20 -4.36 10.41
C GLY A 11 15.59 -4.03 9.04
N ILE A 12 14.84 -4.96 8.44
CA ILE A 12 14.14 -4.73 7.17
C ILE A 12 13.05 -3.65 7.34
N VAL A 13 12.31 -3.69 8.45
CA VAL A 13 11.29 -2.68 8.77
C VAL A 13 11.94 -1.31 8.97
N PHE A 14 13.03 -1.24 9.74
CA PHE A 14 13.72 0.02 10.01
C PHE A 14 14.35 0.63 8.74
N PHE A 15 14.96 -0.19 7.89
CA PHE A 15 15.52 0.28 6.61
C PHE A 15 14.43 0.80 5.66
N SER A 16 13.27 0.13 5.64
CA SER A 16 12.12 0.55 4.82
C SER A 16 11.56 1.90 5.29
N VAL A 17 11.49 2.14 6.60
CA VAL A 17 11.02 3.42 7.17
C VAL A 17 11.95 4.58 6.81
N ASN A 18 13.27 4.37 6.82
CA ASN A 18 14.23 5.43 6.46
C ASN A 18 14.15 5.81 4.97
N LEU A 19 13.80 4.85 4.10
CA LEU A 19 13.61 5.11 2.67
C LEU A 19 12.32 5.89 2.36
N MET A 20 11.33 5.86 3.26
CA MET A 20 10.05 6.58 3.11
C MET A 20 10.18 8.10 3.20
N ASN A 21 11.18 8.62 3.91
CA ASN A 21 11.38 10.06 4.11
C ASN A 21 11.95 10.80 2.87
N GLY A 22 12.28 10.08 1.79
CA GLY A 22 12.98 10.64 0.62
C GLY A 22 12.15 10.83 -0.65
N GLN A 23 10.83 10.69 -0.61
CA GLN A 23 10.01 10.86 -1.82
C GLN A 23 9.55 12.31 -1.95
N THR A 24 10.21 13.07 -2.83
CA THR A 24 9.71 14.35 -3.32
C THR A 24 8.59 14.08 -4.32
N VAL A 25 7.35 14.31 -3.90
CA VAL A 25 6.20 14.31 -4.81
C VAL A 25 6.30 15.54 -5.72
N ASP A 26 6.18 15.36 -7.04
CA ASP A 26 6.20 16.47 -7.99
C ASP A 26 4.85 17.20 -7.90
N THR A 27 4.75 18.19 -7.02
CA THR A 27 3.49 18.82 -6.59
C THR A 27 2.84 19.72 -7.64
N LEU A 28 3.47 19.90 -8.80
CA LEU A 28 2.98 20.71 -9.92
C LEU A 28 1.76 20.10 -10.62
N LYS A 29 1.41 18.84 -10.33
CA LYS A 29 0.27 18.16 -10.94
C LYS A 29 -0.85 17.96 -9.92
N ASN A 30 -1.89 18.80 -9.99
CA ASN A 30 -3.13 18.61 -9.23
C ASN A 30 -3.73 17.23 -9.54
N LYS A 31 -3.56 16.28 -8.62
CA LYS A 31 -4.10 14.92 -8.74
C LYS A 31 -5.52 14.90 -8.18
N SER A 32 -6.44 14.28 -8.92
CA SER A 32 -7.83 14.19 -8.48
C SER A 32 -8.02 12.99 -7.56
N PRO A 33 -8.60 13.17 -6.36
CA PRO A 33 -8.91 12.04 -5.48
C PRO A 33 -9.87 11.03 -6.11
N ALA A 34 -10.77 11.48 -6.98
CA ALA A 34 -11.69 10.61 -7.70
C ALA A 34 -10.97 9.71 -8.71
N GLU A 35 -9.89 10.19 -9.33
CA GLU A 35 -9.07 9.36 -10.22
C GLU A 35 -8.23 8.37 -9.42
N ALA A 36 -7.60 8.80 -8.32
CA ALA A 36 -6.87 7.92 -7.41
C ALA A 36 -7.75 6.76 -6.92
N ALA A 37 -9.01 7.05 -6.57
CA ALA A 37 -10.00 6.06 -6.17
C ALA A 37 -10.29 5.05 -7.30
N LYS A 38 -10.47 5.52 -8.55
CA LYS A 38 -10.69 4.64 -9.70
C LYS A 38 -9.51 3.69 -9.92
N TYR A 39 -8.29 4.21 -9.90
CA TYR A 39 -7.09 3.38 -10.08
C TYR A 39 -6.89 2.40 -8.93
N ALA A 40 -7.15 2.81 -7.68
CA ALA A 40 -7.10 1.94 -6.51
C ALA A 40 -8.16 0.82 -6.54
N LEU A 41 -9.31 1.07 -7.15
CA LEU A 41 -10.41 0.12 -7.24
C LEU A 41 -10.21 -0.90 -8.37
N ILE A 42 -9.58 -0.49 -9.48
CA ILE A 42 -9.26 -1.38 -10.61
C ILE A 42 -8.10 -2.30 -10.25
N PHE A 43 -7.05 -1.74 -9.67
CA PHE A 43 -5.87 -2.49 -9.31
C PHE A 43 -5.45 -2.15 -7.88
N PRO A 44 -5.27 -3.16 -7.04
CA PRO A 44 -4.77 -2.92 -5.70
C PRO A 44 -3.38 -2.30 -5.68
N GLY A 45 -3.21 -1.31 -4.81
CA GLY A 45 -2.02 -0.45 -4.82
C GLY A 45 -1.97 0.54 -6.00
N GLY A 46 -2.85 0.44 -7.00
CA GLY A 46 -2.88 1.30 -8.19
C GLY A 46 -3.10 2.78 -7.88
N GLY A 47 -3.87 3.10 -6.85
CA GLY A 47 -4.02 4.48 -6.38
C GLY A 47 -2.74 5.08 -5.81
N GLN A 48 -1.85 4.27 -5.24
CA GLN A 48 -0.54 4.72 -4.75
C GLN A 48 0.40 5.05 -5.92
N PHE A 49 0.34 4.31 -7.03
CA PHE A 49 1.05 4.66 -8.26
C PHE A 49 0.52 5.96 -8.87
N TYR A 50 -0.80 6.15 -8.85
CA TYR A 50 -1.40 7.41 -9.28
C TYR A 50 -0.91 8.57 -8.40
N ASN A 51 -0.82 8.39 -7.08
CA ASN A 51 -0.32 9.39 -6.13
C ASN A 51 1.21 9.53 -6.12
N GLU A 52 1.95 8.92 -7.06
CA GLU A 52 3.43 8.91 -7.13
C GLU A 52 4.14 8.34 -5.89
N ARG A 53 3.40 7.59 -5.07
CA ARG A 53 3.89 6.91 -3.88
C ARG A 53 4.25 5.46 -4.20
N TYR A 54 5.26 5.31 -5.05
CA TYR A 54 5.68 4.02 -5.61
C TYR A 54 6.10 3.01 -4.55
N LEU A 55 6.71 3.44 -3.45
CA LEU A 55 7.17 2.53 -2.40
C LEU A 55 5.99 1.94 -1.62
N LYS A 56 5.04 2.79 -1.21
CA LYS A 56 3.79 2.33 -0.57
C LYS A 56 3.02 1.40 -1.50
N GLY A 57 2.90 1.78 -2.78
CA GLY A 57 2.27 0.94 -3.81
C GLY A 57 2.96 -0.41 -3.97
N GLY A 58 4.29 -0.44 -4.02
CA GLY A 58 5.08 -1.66 -4.14
C GLY A 58 4.92 -2.60 -2.94
N ILE A 59 4.90 -2.07 -1.71
CA ILE A 59 4.65 -2.86 -0.50
C ILE A 59 3.25 -3.49 -0.54
N LEU A 60 2.24 -2.71 -0.92
CA LEU A 60 0.85 -3.18 -1.05
C LEU A 60 0.72 -4.31 -2.07
N ILE A 61 1.28 -4.14 -3.26
CA ILE A 61 1.33 -5.20 -4.28
C ILE A 61 2.07 -6.42 -3.76
N GLY A 62 3.21 -6.24 -3.08
CA GLY A 62 3.98 -7.34 -2.51
C GLY A 62 3.21 -8.16 -1.48
N LEU A 63 2.47 -7.48 -0.58
CA LEU A 63 1.61 -8.12 0.41
C LEU A 63 0.48 -8.91 -0.23
N GLU A 64 -0.11 -8.40 -1.31
CA GLU A 64 -1.15 -9.12 -2.03
C GLU A 64 -0.64 -10.31 -2.82
N ILE A 65 0.48 -10.17 -3.54
CA ILE A 65 1.12 -11.29 -4.22
C ILE A 65 1.43 -12.38 -3.19
N TYR A 66 1.95 -12.01 -2.02
CA TYR A 66 2.19 -12.95 -0.93
C TYR A 66 0.91 -13.66 -0.47
N SER A 67 -0.18 -12.90 -0.28
CA SER A 67 -1.49 -13.46 0.10
C SER A 67 -2.02 -14.42 -0.96
N LEU A 68 -1.90 -14.09 -2.25
CA LEU A 68 -2.31 -14.95 -3.38
C LEU A 68 -1.48 -16.23 -3.48
N LEU A 69 -0.15 -16.13 -3.28
CA LEU A 69 0.73 -17.30 -3.24
C LEU A 69 0.32 -18.25 -2.11
N LYS A 70 0.07 -17.71 -0.92
CA LYS A 70 -0.42 -18.50 0.23
C LYS A 70 -1.80 -19.09 -0.02
N PHE A 71 -2.70 -18.36 -0.67
CA PHE A 71 -4.00 -18.88 -1.07
C PHE A 71 -3.88 -20.10 -1.99
N ASN A 72 -2.96 -20.05 -2.96
CA ASN A 72 -2.72 -21.16 -3.89
C ASN A 72 -2.07 -22.37 -3.19
N GLU A 73 -1.12 -22.13 -2.29
CA GLU A 73 -0.51 -23.18 -1.46
C GLU A 73 -1.58 -23.89 -0.59
N TYR A 74 -2.46 -23.12 0.04
CA TYR A 74 -3.57 -23.70 0.82
C TYR A 74 -4.60 -24.43 -0.06
N ARG A 75 -4.79 -24.04 -1.32
CA ARG A 75 -5.63 -24.82 -2.25
C ARG A 75 -5.08 -26.22 -2.52
N ILE A 76 -3.75 -26.37 -2.59
CA ILE A 76 -3.09 -27.67 -2.78
C ILE A 76 -3.23 -28.51 -1.50
N ASP A 77 -3.06 -27.91 -0.32
CA ASP A 77 -3.22 -28.59 0.97
C ASP A 77 -4.64 -29.16 1.21
N VAL A 78 -5.70 -28.48 0.77
CA VAL A 78 -7.09 -29.00 0.84
C VAL A 78 -7.21 -30.37 0.15
N LYS A 79 -6.39 -30.65 -0.87
CA LYS A 79 -6.45 -31.89 -1.63
C LYS A 79 -5.79 -33.08 -0.91
N TYR A 80 -4.90 -32.82 0.07
CA TYR A 80 -4.08 -33.85 0.73
C TYR A 80 -4.31 -33.97 2.25
N GLN A 81 -4.84 -32.93 2.92
CA GLN A 81 -5.08 -32.92 4.37
C GLN A 81 -6.56 -32.77 4.74
N ASN A 82 -6.88 -32.94 6.03
CA ASN A 82 -8.20 -32.78 6.64
C ASN A 82 -8.92 -31.52 6.13
N VAL A 83 -10.00 -31.72 5.37
CA VAL A 83 -10.76 -30.70 4.63
C VAL A 83 -11.16 -29.51 5.52
N THR A 84 -11.56 -29.79 6.76
CA THR A 84 -12.03 -28.79 7.74
C THR A 84 -10.94 -27.78 8.13
N SER A 85 -9.70 -28.23 8.31
CA SER A 85 -8.56 -27.36 8.67
C SER A 85 -8.15 -26.48 7.49
N ALA A 86 -8.17 -27.04 6.29
CA ALA A 86 -7.75 -26.34 5.08
C ALA A 86 -8.75 -25.25 4.63
N ILE A 87 -10.06 -25.47 4.83
CA ILE A 87 -11.10 -24.43 4.61
C ILE A 87 -10.89 -23.24 5.56
N SER A 88 -10.60 -23.49 6.83
CA SER A 88 -10.37 -22.44 7.83
C SER A 88 -9.17 -21.55 7.46
N LYS A 89 -8.05 -22.15 7.02
CA LYS A 89 -6.85 -21.41 6.56
C LYS A 89 -7.15 -20.53 5.34
N ARG A 90 -7.93 -21.03 4.38
CA ARG A 90 -8.35 -20.26 3.19
C ARG A 90 -9.24 -19.08 3.53
N ASN A 91 -10.22 -19.27 4.41
CA ASN A 91 -11.11 -18.20 4.84
C ASN A 91 -10.32 -17.09 5.54
N LYS A 92 -9.37 -17.45 6.41
CA LYS A 92 -8.47 -16.47 7.04
C LYS A 92 -7.64 -15.71 6.00
N CYS A 93 -7.12 -16.38 4.97
CA CYS A 93 -6.36 -15.74 3.89
C CYS A 93 -7.21 -14.78 3.05
N ILE A 94 -8.46 -15.14 2.75
CA ILE A 94 -9.42 -14.25 2.06
C ILE A 94 -9.69 -13.00 2.89
N TRP A 95 -9.90 -13.15 4.20
CA TRP A 95 -10.08 -11.99 5.09
C TRP A 95 -8.84 -11.09 5.11
N TRP A 96 -7.64 -11.65 5.19
CA TRP A 96 -6.40 -10.87 5.10
C TRP A 96 -6.28 -10.13 3.77
N ALA A 97 -6.55 -10.79 2.65
CA ALA A 97 -6.54 -10.16 1.33
C ALA A 97 -7.54 -8.99 1.26
N PHE A 98 -8.76 -9.18 1.77
CA PHE A 98 -9.78 -8.13 1.82
C PHE A 98 -9.32 -6.90 2.63
N PHE A 99 -8.75 -7.10 3.82
CA PHE A 99 -8.28 -5.99 4.64
C PHE A 99 -7.08 -5.27 4.02
N ILE A 100 -6.14 -5.99 3.40
CA ILE A 100 -4.98 -5.40 2.71
C ILE A 100 -5.46 -4.56 1.52
N TYR A 101 -6.35 -5.11 0.69
CA TYR A 101 -6.96 -4.42 -0.44
C TYR A 101 -7.66 -3.13 0.02
N PHE A 102 -8.55 -3.24 1.01
CA PHE A 102 -9.34 -2.11 1.49
C PHE A 102 -8.47 -1.04 2.15
N TYR A 103 -7.43 -1.45 2.90
CA TYR A 103 -6.47 -0.54 3.48
C TYR A 103 -5.73 0.27 2.39
N GLY A 104 -5.21 -0.41 1.35
CA GLY A 104 -4.52 0.28 0.26
C GLY A 104 -5.42 1.22 -0.54
N PHE A 105 -6.69 0.84 -0.70
CA PHE A 105 -7.71 1.67 -1.31
C PHE A 105 -7.96 2.96 -0.49
N MET A 106 -8.20 2.83 0.81
CA MET A 106 -8.44 3.98 1.69
C MET A 106 -7.21 4.88 1.81
N ASP A 107 -6.01 4.29 1.96
CA ASP A 107 -4.76 5.04 2.06
C ASP A 107 -4.54 5.88 0.78
N ALA A 108 -4.82 5.34 -0.40
CA ALA A 108 -4.68 6.08 -1.65
C ALA A 108 -5.69 7.23 -1.78
N ILE A 109 -6.94 7.04 -1.33
CA ILE A 109 -7.96 8.10 -1.38
C ILE A 109 -7.63 9.25 -0.44
N VAL A 110 -7.25 8.91 0.80
CA VAL A 110 -6.89 9.90 1.82
C VAL A 110 -5.66 10.68 1.35
N GLU A 111 -4.65 9.99 0.81
CA GLU A 111 -3.43 10.67 0.38
C GLU A 111 -3.65 11.57 -0.83
N ALA A 112 -4.51 11.16 -1.77
CA ALA A 112 -4.87 12.03 -2.90
C ALA A 112 -5.58 13.32 -2.45
N HIS A 113 -6.30 13.29 -1.32
CA HIS A 113 -6.88 14.49 -0.71
C HIS A 113 -5.83 15.37 -0.02
N LEU A 114 -4.70 14.82 0.41
CA LEU A 114 -3.65 15.56 1.14
C LEU A 114 -2.64 16.24 0.22
N ILE A 115 -2.43 15.75 -1.01
CA ILE A 115 -1.49 16.34 -2.00
C ILE A 115 -1.72 17.85 -2.21
N PRO A 116 -2.96 18.36 -2.39
CA PRO A 116 -3.20 19.79 -2.54
C PRO A 116 -2.88 20.62 -1.29
N HIS A 117 -2.91 20.00 -0.11
CA HIS A 117 -2.58 20.68 1.15
C HIS A 117 -1.07 20.75 1.38
N GLU A 118 -0.33 19.70 1.00
CA GLU A 118 1.13 19.69 1.04
C GLU A 118 1.70 20.74 0.07
N SER A 119 1.11 20.86 -1.13
CA SER A 119 1.54 21.83 -2.14
C SER A 119 1.52 23.28 -1.66
N VAL A 120 0.51 23.68 -0.90
CA VAL A 120 0.40 25.06 -0.39
C VAL A 120 1.31 25.34 0.80
N MET A 121 1.77 24.30 1.51
CA MET A 121 2.71 24.45 2.62
C MET A 121 4.15 24.56 2.13
N ASP A 122 4.48 23.91 1.01
CA ASP A 122 5.83 23.91 0.43
C ASP A 122 6.12 25.14 -0.45
N THR A 123 5.10 25.86 -0.92
CA THR A 123 5.30 27.08 -1.71
C THR A 123 5.87 28.22 -0.85
N PRO A 124 7.00 28.85 -1.23
CA PRO A 124 7.53 30.01 -0.51
C PRO A 124 6.56 31.19 -0.60
N VAL A 125 6.39 31.90 0.52
CA VAL A 125 5.39 32.97 0.68
C VAL A 125 5.55 34.11 -0.34
N GLU A 126 6.78 34.37 -0.79
CA GLU A 126 7.08 35.41 -1.79
C GLU A 126 6.38 35.19 -3.15
N GLU A 127 6.20 33.94 -3.60
CA GLU A 127 5.65 33.65 -4.94
C GLU A 127 4.14 33.91 -5.00
N ASN A 128 3.44 33.78 -3.86
CA ASN A 128 2.01 34.05 -3.73
C ASN A 128 1.69 35.56 -3.76
N ILE A 129 2.64 36.41 -3.35
CA ILE A 129 2.49 37.87 -3.35
C ILE A 129 2.67 38.46 -4.76
N LEU A 130 3.42 37.79 -5.64
CA LEU A 130 3.68 38.23 -7.02
C LEU A 130 2.57 37.84 -8.02
N GLN A 131 1.62 37.00 -7.61
CA GLN A 131 0.49 36.57 -8.46
C GLN A 131 -0.83 37.29 -8.15
N LYS A 132 -0.83 38.27 -7.25
CA LYS A 132 -2.00 39.10 -6.91
C LYS A 132 -1.83 40.53 -7.44
#